data_AF-A0A9D7LE16-F1
#
_entry.id   AF-A0A9D7LE16-F1
#
_cell.length_a   1.000
_cell.length_b   1.000
_cell.length_c   1.000
_cell.angle_alpha   90.00
_cell.angle_beta   90.00
_cell.angle_gamma   90.00
#
_symmetry.space_group_name_H-M   'P 1'
#
loop_
_entity.id
_entity.type
_entity.pdbx_description
1 polymer ?
#
loop_
_entity_poly.entity_id
_entity_poly.type
_entity_poly.pdbx_seq_one_letter_code
_entity_poly.pdbx_strand_id
1 'polypeptide(L)' 'MDTSTALLAAIFGLGVPELVIILIILLVLFGGAKLPSLAKGLGQSIKEFKKASKDEPEGSKTPEAGKTPKDPGAN' A
#
# COMPACT_ATOMS: atom_id res chain seq x y z
N MET A 1 12.35 -29.86 13.18
CA MET A 1 11.30 -29.51 12.21
C MET A 1 11.23 -30.63 11.19
N ASP A 2 10.22 -31.49 11.33
CA ASP A 2 9.86 -32.45 10.30
C ASP A 2 9.15 -31.74 9.13
N THR A 3 9.34 -32.27 7.93
CA THR A 3 8.83 -31.71 6.67
C THR A 3 7.31 -31.60 6.59
N SER A 4 6.57 -32.37 7.40
CA SER A 4 5.11 -32.32 7.47
C SER A 4 4.60 -31.05 8.17
N THR A 5 5.30 -30.62 9.23
CA THR A 5 5.04 -29.34 9.89
C THR A 5 5.35 -28.15 8.97
N ALA A 6 6.42 -28.26 8.17
CA ALA A 6 6.77 -27.24 7.17
C ALA A 6 5.74 -27.14 6.04
N LEU A 7 5.16 -28.26 5.60
CA LEU A 7 4.11 -28.27 4.57
C LEU A 7 2.79 -27.67 5.08
N LEU A 8 2.41 -27.96 6.33
CA LEU A 8 1.23 -27.32 6.95
C LEU A 8 1.43 -25.82 7.16
N ALA A 9 2.63 -25.39 7.56
CA ALA A 9 2.99 -23.97 7.62
C ALA A 9 3.00 -23.32 6.22
N ALA A 10 3.40 -24.01 5.16
CA ALA A 10 3.34 -23.48 3.80
C ALA A 10 1.90 -23.32 3.27
N ILE A 11 0.96 -24.16 3.71
CA ILE A 11 -0.45 -24.12 3.28
C ILE A 11 -1.29 -23.14 4.12
N PHE A 12 -0.99 -23.00 5.42
CA PHE A 12 -1.74 -22.15 6.36
C PHE A 12 -1.02 -20.89 6.84
N GLY A 13 0.27 -20.74 6.53
CA GLY A 13 1.15 -19.69 7.02
C GLY A 13 1.60 -18.75 5.92
N LEU A 14 0.68 -18.00 5.32
CA LEU A 14 1.06 -16.75 4.64
C LEU A 14 1.52 -15.75 5.70
N GLY A 15 2.75 -15.93 6.16
CA GLY A 15 3.44 -15.02 7.04
C GLY A 15 4.05 -13.87 6.25
N VAL A 16 4.62 -12.93 7.01
CA VAL A 16 5.42 -11.83 6.45
C VAL A 16 6.56 -12.35 5.56
N PRO A 17 7.31 -13.43 5.91
CA PRO A 17 8.38 -13.94 5.06
C PRO A 17 7.91 -14.39 3.67
N GLU A 18 6.78 -15.11 3.59
CA GLU A 18 6.22 -15.62 2.35
C GLU A 18 5.73 -14.47 1.45
N LEU A 19 5.06 -13.46 2.04
CA LEU A 19 4.66 -12.26 1.30
C LEU A 19 5.87 -11.50 0.74
N VAL A 20 6.99 -11.45 1.47
CA VAL A 20 8.24 -10.84 0.97
C VAL A 20 8.81 -11.63 -0.21
N ILE A 21 8.79 -12.97 -0.18
CA ILE A 21 9.25 -13.80 -1.30
C ILE A 21 8.38 -13.55 -2.54
N ILE A 22 7.05 -13.53 -2.39
CA ILE A 22 6.12 -13.24 -3.49
C ILE A 22 6.37 -11.82 -4.03
N LEU A 23 6.57 -10.85 -3.16
CA LEU A 23 6.88 -9.47 -3.54
C LEU A 23 8.18 -9.40 -4.35
N ILE A 24 9.23 -10.13 -3.94
CA ILE A 24 10.49 -10.20 -4.69
C ILE A 24 10.27 -10.78 -6.09
N ILE A 25 9.50 -11.87 -6.22
CA ILE A 25 9.18 -12.45 -7.54
C ILE A 25 8.45 -11.43 -8.42
N LEU A 26 7.45 -10.73 -7.88
CA LEU A 26 6.75 -9.67 -8.60
C LEU A 26 7.69 -8.51 -8.98
N LEU A 27 8.62 -8.13 -8.10
CA LEU A 27 9.63 -7.11 -8.38
C LEU A 27 10.58 -7.52 -9.50
N VAL A 28 10.92 -8.81 -9.63
CA VAL A 28 11.76 -9.31 -10.72
C VAL A 28 11.00 -9.32 -12.05
N LEU A 29 9.74 -9.76 -12.05
CA LEU A 29 8.93 -9.84 -13.28
C LEU A 29 8.49 -8.46 -13.79
N PHE A 30 8.02 -7.59 -12.89
CA PHE A 30 7.49 -6.27 -13.26
C PHE A 30 8.51 -5.15 -13.09
N GLY A 31 9.56 -5.33 -12.29
CA GLY A 31 10.51 -4.29 -11.93
C GLY A 31 10.05 -3.44 -10.74
N GLY A 32 11.00 -3.03 -9.89
CA GLY A 32 10.74 -2.20 -8.70
C GLY A 32 10.02 -0.88 -8.96
N ALA A 33 10.16 -0.30 -10.15
CA ALA A 33 9.52 0.95 -10.52
C ALA A 33 8.04 0.80 -10.91
N LYS A 34 7.60 -0.39 -11.35
CA LYS A 34 6.24 -0.58 -11.88
C LYS A 34 5.20 -0.80 -10.79
N LEU A 35 5.54 -1.50 -9.70
CA LEU A 35 4.62 -1.70 -8.56
C LEU A 35 4.11 -0.39 -7.94
N PRO A 36 4.96 0.62 -7.62
CA PRO A 36 4.49 1.91 -7.10
C PRO A 36 3.63 2.69 -8.10
N SER A 37 3.94 2.61 -9.40
CA SER A 37 3.17 3.28 -10.44
C SER A 37 1.77 2.69 -10.58
N LEU A 38 1.66 1.36 -10.56
CA LEU A 38 0.38 0.64 -10.57
C LEU A 38 -0.44 0.94 -9.32
N ALA A 39 0.20 0.93 -8.14
CA ALA A 39 -0.46 1.26 -6.87
C ALA A 39 -0.98 2.70 -6.85
N LYS A 40 -0.21 3.68 -7.36
CA LYS A 40 -0.65 5.08 -7.49
C LYS A 40 -1.88 5.21 -8.40
N GLY A 41 -1.84 4.60 -9.58
CA GLY A 41 -2.96 4.63 -10.52
C GLY A 41 -4.22 3.99 -9.93
N LEU A 42 -4.09 2.78 -9.38
CA LEU A 42 -5.19 2.07 -8.73
C LEU A 42 -5.76 2.86 -7.54
N GLY A 43 -4.89 3.45 -6.71
CA GLY A 43 -5.29 4.25 -5.56
C GLY A 43 -6.03 5.53 -5.95
N GLN A 44 -5.63 6.19 -7.04
CA GLN A 44 -6.36 7.33 -7.60
C GLN A 44 -7.74 6.90 -8.11
N SER A 45 -7.83 5.80 -8.87
CA SER A 45 -9.10 5.26 -9.36
C SER A 45 -10.05 4.89 -8.21
N ILE A 46 -9.54 4.24 -7.16
CA ILE A 46 -10.34 3.89 -5.97
C ILE A 46 -10.79 5.16 -5.22
N LYS A 47 -9.91 6.17 -5.11
CA LYS A 47 -10.25 7.46 -4.46
C LYS A 47 -11.36 8.20 -5.21
N GLU A 48 -11.27 8.25 -6.53
CA GLU A 48 -12.29 8.86 -7.39
C GLU A 48 -13.59 8.06 -7.40
N PHE A 49 -13.50 6.73 -7.47
CA PHE A 49 -14.66 5.83 -7.35
C PHE A 49 -15.39 6.06 -6.02
N LYS A 50 -14.65 6.09 -4.91
CA LYS A 50 -15.22 6.36 -3.58
C LYS A 50 -15.84 7.76 -3.47
N LYS A 51 -15.27 8.76 -4.15
CA LYS A 51 -15.79 10.13 -4.19
C LYS A 51 -17.08 10.22 -5.01
N ALA A 52 -17.14 9.52 -6.14
CA ALA A 52 -18.32 9.47 -7.01
C ALA A 52 -19.46 8.64 -6.40
N SER A 53 -19.15 7.53 -5.71
CA SER A 53 -20.15 6.73 -5.00
C SER A 53 -20.66 7.36 -3.71
N LYS A 54 -20.04 8.45 -3.26
CA LYS A 54 -20.46 9.20 -2.08
C LYS A 54 -21.10 10.51 -2.56
N ASP A 55 -22.33 10.40 -3.05
CA ASP A 55 -23.22 11.54 -3.34
C ASP A 55 -23.50 12.32 -2.05
N GLU A 56 -22.59 13.20 -1.65
CA GLU A 56 -22.86 14.34 -0.78
C GLU A 56 -22.16 15.57 -1.37
N PRO A 57 -22.92 16.61 -1.75
CA PRO A 57 -22.34 17.88 -2.11
C PRO A 57 -21.82 18.51 -0.82
N GLU A 58 -20.53 18.45 -0.51
CA GLU A 58 -19.80 19.52 0.18
C GLU A 58 -18.27 19.25 0.19
N GLY A 59 -17.52 20.24 -0.27
CA GLY A 59 -16.33 20.68 0.45
C GLY A 59 -15.09 19.79 0.38
N SER A 60 -14.32 19.98 -0.68
CA SER A 60 -12.87 19.77 -0.74
C SER A 60 -12.14 19.95 0.59
N LYS A 61 -11.62 18.87 1.18
CA LYS A 61 -10.40 18.89 2.02
C LYS A 61 -9.63 17.58 1.84
N THR A 62 -8.65 17.55 0.95
CA THR A 62 -7.51 16.61 1.08
C THR A 62 -6.44 17.37 1.86
N PRO A 63 -6.01 16.94 3.06
CA PRO A 63 -4.81 17.48 3.69
C PRO A 63 -3.61 17.04 2.85
N GLU A 64 -2.93 18.00 2.24
CA GLU A 64 -1.53 17.84 1.83
C GLU A 64 -0.71 17.49 3.08
N ALA A 65 -0.34 16.21 3.22
CA ALA A 65 0.75 15.82 4.10
C ALA A 65 2.06 16.11 3.36
N GLY A 66 2.63 17.30 3.58
CA GLY A 66 3.92 17.61 2.99
C GLY A 66 4.39 19.05 3.02
N LYS A 67 4.25 19.80 4.13
CA LYS A 67 5.14 20.94 4.43
C LYS A 67 5.39 21.03 5.92
N THR A 68 6.61 20.72 6.33
CA THR A 68 7.22 21.18 7.58
C THR A 68 7.13 22.71 7.61
N PRO A 69 6.58 23.31 8.68
CA PRO A 69 7.40 24.22 9.46
C PRO A 69 7.06 24.13 10.95
N LYS A 70 7.97 23.53 11.73
CA LYS A 70 8.07 23.86 13.15
C LYS A 70 9.08 24.99 13.25
N ASP A 71 8.62 26.22 13.13
CA ASP A 71 9.33 27.36 13.70
C ASP A 71 8.58 27.75 14.98
N PRO A 72 9.11 27.40 16.17
CA PRO A 72 8.54 27.82 17.43
C PRO A 72 9.03 29.25 17.70
N GLY A 73 8.19 30.22 17.33
CA GLY A 73 8.37 31.62 17.73
C GLY A 73 8.37 31.74 19.26
N ALA A 74 9.53 32.00 19.84
CA ALA A 74 9.74 32.35 21.23
C ALA A 74 10.20 33.81 21.32
N ASN A 75 9.41 34.59 22.06
CA ASN A 75 9.57 36.01 22.49
C ASN A 75 9.48 37.09 21.42
#